data_AF-A0A6G4MHR5-F1
#
_entry.id   AF-A0A6G4MHR5-F1
#
_cell.length_a   1.000
_cell.length_b   1.000
_cell.length_c   1.000
_cell.angle_alpha   90.00
_cell.angle_beta   90.00
_cell.angle_gamma   90.00
#
_symmetry.space_group_name_H-M   'P 1'
#
loop_
_entity.id
_entity.type
_entity.pdbx_description
1 polymer ?
#
loop_
_entity_poly.entity_id
_entity_poly.type
_entity_poly.pdbx_seq_one_letter_code
_entity_poly.pdbx_strand_id
1 'polypeptide(L)'
;TVRVDMTDTMRFMPAQITVQRGETIRFEVINSGQVRHEMTLGTPADLVAHAEQMRKHPEMEHADANAVTVDPGQRGEIVWHFTHAGSIEFACLQPGHFEAGMRGAVQVRGNKS
;
A
#
# COMPACT_ATOMS: atom_id res chain seq x y z
N THR A 1 -10.86 -10.94 -2.57
CA THR A 1 -10.43 -9.98 -1.53
C THR A 1 -9.15 -10.49 -0.91
N VAL A 2 -8.19 -9.60 -0.67
CA VAL A 2 -6.95 -9.89 0.07
C VAL A 2 -6.94 -9.02 1.32
N ARG A 3 -6.67 -9.61 2.48
CA ARG A 3 -6.52 -8.86 3.73
C ARG A 3 -5.06 -8.45 3.90
N VAL A 4 -4.84 -7.19 4.27
CA VAL A 4 -3.51 -6.64 4.57
C VAL A 4 -3.60 -5.97 5.94
N ASP A 5 -2.87 -6.50 6.91
CA ASP A 5 -2.78 -5.95 8.25
C ASP A 5 -1.54 -5.07 8.39
N MET A 6 -1.69 -3.98 9.15
CA MET A 6 -0.66 -3.00 9.47
C MET A 6 -0.49 -2.95 10.98
N THR A 7 0.76 -2.95 11.43
CA THR A 7 1.10 -2.84 12.86
C THR A 7 2.19 -1.80 13.07
N ASP A 8 2.35 -1.38 14.32
CA ASP A 8 3.37 -0.41 14.76
C ASP A 8 4.81 -0.90 14.57
N THR A 9 5.01 -2.15 14.10
CA THR A 9 6.32 -2.66 13.67
C THR A 9 6.78 -2.13 12.31
N MET A 10 5.98 -1.23 11.69
CA MET A 10 6.24 -0.65 10.37
C MET A 10 6.33 -1.72 9.29
N ARG A 11 5.37 -2.66 9.33
CA ARG A 11 5.28 -3.80 8.41
C ARG A 11 3.84 -4.03 7.97
N PHE A 12 3.71 -4.52 6.75
CA PHE A 12 2.47 -5.07 6.23
C PHE A 12 2.47 -6.60 6.32
N MET A 13 1.32 -7.18 6.61
CA MET A 13 1.10 -8.62 6.58
C MET A 13 -0.13 -8.98 5.73
N PRO A 14 0.04 -9.68 4.59
CA PRO A 14 1.30 -10.12 4.01
C PRO A 14 2.10 -8.96 3.38
N ALA A 15 3.43 -9.05 3.38
CA ALA A 15 4.31 -8.10 2.67
C ALA A 15 4.46 -8.40 1.18
N GLN A 16 4.11 -9.62 0.74
CA GLN A 16 4.13 -10.03 -0.66
C GLN A 16 2.80 -10.66 -1.04
N ILE A 17 2.19 -10.15 -2.11
CA ILE A 17 0.93 -10.63 -2.67
C ILE A 17 1.23 -11.06 -4.11
N THR A 18 0.54 -12.09 -4.59
CA THR A 18 0.63 -12.54 -5.98
C THR A 18 -0.76 -12.52 -6.60
N VAL A 19 -0.87 -11.91 -7.78
CA VAL A 19 -2.12 -11.79 -8.53
C VAL A 19 -1.84 -12.12 -10.01
N GLN A 20 -2.88 -12.32 -10.80
CA GLN A 20 -2.81 -12.47 -12.25
C GLN A 20 -3.15 -11.14 -12.94
N ARG A 21 -2.53 -10.90 -14.09
CA ARG A 21 -2.94 -9.82 -14.98
C ARG A 21 -4.42 -10.00 -15.36
N GLY A 22 -5.18 -8.92 -15.26
CA GLY A 22 -6.62 -8.87 -15.50
C GLY A 22 -7.47 -9.09 -14.25
N GLU A 23 -6.87 -9.40 -13.10
CA GLU A 23 -7.64 -9.51 -11.85
C GLU A 23 -8.00 -8.13 -11.28
N THR A 24 -9.23 -8.04 -10.76
CA THR A 24 -9.64 -6.96 -9.87
C THR A 24 -9.60 -7.47 -8.44
N ILE A 25 -8.74 -6.89 -7.62
CA ILE A 25 -8.58 -7.26 -6.22
C ILE A 25 -9.13 -6.14 -5.34
N ARG A 26 -9.97 -6.52 -4.38
CA ARG A 26 -10.28 -5.70 -3.20
C ARG A 26 -9.26 -6.01 -2.12
N PHE A 27 -8.48 -5.03 -1.71
CA PHE A 27 -7.65 -5.06 -0.51
C PHE A 27 -8.50 -4.58 0.67
N GLU A 28 -8.68 -5.42 1.67
CA GLU A 28 -9.21 -5.02 2.98
C GLU A 28 -8.00 -4.70 3.87
N VAL A 29 -7.76 -3.42 4.11
CA VAL A 29 -6.59 -2.90 4.83
C VAL A 29 -6.99 -2.65 6.28
N ILE A 30 -6.33 -3.33 7.21
CA ILE A 30 -6.65 -3.29 8.64
C ILE A 30 -5.49 -2.67 9.38
N ASN A 31 -5.78 -1.78 10.34
CA ASN A 31 -4.79 -1.24 11.25
C ASN A 31 -4.96 -1.87 12.63
N SER A 32 -4.14 -2.87 12.94
CA SER A 32 -4.09 -3.49 14.27
C SER A 32 -3.09 -2.82 15.22
N GLY A 33 -2.45 -1.74 14.77
CA GLY A 33 -1.55 -0.89 15.55
C GLY A 33 -2.28 0.19 16.36
N GLN A 34 -1.48 1.02 17.03
CA GLN A 34 -1.92 2.15 17.84
C GLN A 34 -1.63 3.50 17.19
N VAL A 35 -0.86 3.52 16.09
CA VAL A 35 -0.63 4.74 15.30
C VAL A 35 -1.38 4.69 13.97
N ARG A 36 -1.60 5.87 13.37
CA ARG A 36 -2.20 5.97 12.04
C ARG A 36 -1.28 5.37 11.00
N HIS A 37 -1.86 4.57 10.11
CA HIS A 37 -1.16 3.96 8.99
C HIS A 37 -1.89 4.23 7.68
N GLU A 38 -1.20 3.95 6.58
CA GLU A 38 -1.69 4.10 5.24
C GLU A 38 -1.16 2.96 4.37
N MET A 39 -1.92 2.59 3.34
CA MET A 39 -1.44 1.76 2.24
C MET A 39 -1.67 2.51 0.92
N THR A 40 -0.59 2.76 0.19
CA THR A 40 -0.62 3.42 -1.13
C THR A 40 0.04 2.53 -2.16
N LEU A 41 -0.69 2.16 -3.22
CA LEU A 41 -0.19 1.36 -4.33
C LEU A 41 0.52 2.25 -5.34
N GLY A 42 1.70 1.86 -5.82
CA GLY A 42 2.44 2.66 -6.81
C GLY A 42 3.63 1.93 -7.41
N THR A 43 4.27 2.56 -8.39
CA THR A 43 5.62 2.12 -8.79
C THR A 43 6.63 2.51 -7.71
N PRO A 44 7.79 1.84 -7.62
CA PRO A 44 8.81 2.22 -6.65
C PRO A 44 9.24 3.70 -6.78
N ALA A 45 9.32 4.22 -8.00
CA ALA A 45 9.68 5.60 -8.26
C ALA A 45 8.62 6.60 -7.75
N ASP A 46 7.34 6.29 -7.99
CA ASP A 46 6.24 7.14 -7.55
C ASP A 46 6.15 7.19 -6.02
N LEU A 47 6.30 6.04 -5.36
CA LEU A 47 6.26 5.96 -3.89
C LEU A 47 7.41 6.73 -3.23
N VAL A 48 8.63 6.65 -3.80
CA VAL A 48 9.78 7.43 -3.33
C VAL A 48 9.53 8.93 -3.53
N ALA A 49 9.07 9.34 -4.72
CA ALA A 49 8.79 10.74 -5.01
C ALA A 49 7.68 11.30 -4.07
N HIS A 50 6.65 10.51 -3.82
CA HIS A 50 5.56 10.88 -2.91
C HIS A 50 6.03 10.96 -1.47
N ALA A 51 6.83 10.02 -0.98
CA ALA A 51 7.44 10.08 0.36
C ALA A 51 8.26 11.37 0.54
N GLU A 52 9.05 11.76 -0.47
CA GLU A 52 9.80 13.01 -0.44
C GLU A 52 8.91 14.26 -0.39
N GLN A 53 7.77 14.23 -1.08
CA GLN A 53 6.77 15.31 -1.03
C GLN A 53 6.14 15.41 0.36
N MET A 54 5.77 14.29 0.99
CA MET A 54 5.24 14.28 2.36
C MET A 54 6.23 14.82 3.37
N ARG A 55 7.51 14.49 3.21
CA ARG A 55 8.56 15.03 4.08
C ARG A 55 8.67 16.55 3.99
N LYS A 56 8.37 17.14 2.82
CA LYS A 56 8.36 18.60 2.61
C LYS A 56 7.04 19.24 3.04
N HIS A 57 5.94 18.49 2.97
CA HIS A 57 4.57 18.96 3.21
C HIS A 57 3.81 17.95 4.10
N PRO A 58 4.10 17.89 5.40
CA PRO A 58 3.56 16.85 6.29
C PRO A 58 2.05 16.96 6.54
N GLU A 59 1.44 18.08 6.17
CA GLU A 59 -0.02 18.30 6.26
C GLU A 59 -0.76 17.93 4.97
N MET A 60 -0.07 17.43 3.94
CA MET A 60 -0.74 17.02 2.69
C MET A 60 -1.63 15.79 2.96
N GLU A 61 -2.86 15.86 2.46
CA GLU A 61 -3.84 14.78 2.64
C GLU A 61 -3.66 13.69 1.58
N HIS A 62 -3.75 12.42 2.01
CA HIS A 62 -3.65 11.25 1.16
C HIS A 62 -5.05 10.76 0.75
N ALA A 63 -5.58 11.36 -0.33
CA ALA A 63 -6.93 11.10 -0.84
C ALA A 63 -6.92 10.65 -2.31
N ASP A 64 -6.06 9.70 -2.65
CA ASP A 64 -5.99 9.13 -4.00
C ASP A 64 -6.73 7.79 -4.11
N ALA A 65 -7.20 7.44 -5.31
CA ALA A 65 -7.95 6.19 -5.55
C ALA A 65 -7.12 4.91 -5.29
N ASN A 66 -5.79 5.03 -5.29
CA ASN A 66 -4.81 3.98 -5.01
C ASN A 66 -4.28 4.01 -3.56
N ALA A 67 -4.84 4.86 -2.70
CA ALA A 67 -4.42 5.05 -1.32
C ALA A 67 -5.58 4.86 -0.34
N VAL A 68 -5.27 4.40 0.87
CA VAL A 68 -6.20 4.42 2.00
C VAL A 68 -5.46 4.68 3.29
N THR A 69 -5.91 5.70 4.03
CA THR A 69 -5.47 6.00 5.39
C THR A 69 -6.41 5.32 6.39
N VAL A 70 -5.85 4.65 7.40
CA VAL A 70 -6.60 3.85 8.36
C VAL A 70 -6.15 4.19 9.79
N ASP A 71 -7.08 4.72 10.58
CA ASP A 71 -6.87 5.01 12.00
C ASP A 71 -6.73 3.71 12.84
N PRO A 72 -6.14 3.79 14.06
CA PRO A 72 -5.99 2.64 14.95
C PRO A 72 -7.28 1.86 15.17
N GLY A 73 -7.22 0.53 15.03
CA GLY A 73 -8.36 -0.38 15.19
C GLY A 73 -9.41 -0.32 14.06
N GLN A 74 -9.20 0.51 13.04
CA GLN A 74 -10.11 0.65 11.90
C GLN A 74 -9.67 -0.21 10.71
N ARG A 75 -10.52 -0.22 9.68
CA ARG A 75 -10.23 -0.82 8.37
C ARG A 75 -10.66 0.11 7.24
N GLY A 76 -9.97 -0.01 6.12
CA GLY A 76 -10.29 0.66 4.87
C GLY A 76 -10.18 -0.30 3.69
N GLU A 77 -10.52 0.17 2.49
CA GLU A 77 -10.50 -0.68 1.30
C GLU A 77 -9.89 0.04 0.10
N ILE A 78 -9.14 -0.71 -0.72
CA ILE A 78 -8.72 -0.31 -2.06
C ILE A 78 -9.22 -1.37 -3.04
N VAL A 79 -9.86 -0.95 -4.13
CA VAL A 79 -10.24 -1.86 -5.23
C VAL A 79 -9.40 -1.52 -6.44
N TRP A 80 -8.57 -2.47 -6.87
CA TRP A 80 -7.60 -2.24 -7.94
C TRP A 80 -7.69 -3.29 -9.04
N HIS A 81 -7.65 -2.85 -10.29
CA HIS A 81 -7.62 -3.72 -11.47
C HIS A 81 -6.21 -3.77 -12.06
N PHE A 82 -5.58 -4.95 -12.05
CA PHE A 82 -4.20 -5.15 -12.47
C PHE A 82 -4.10 -5.40 -13.97
N THR A 83 -3.89 -4.35 -14.77
CA THR A 83 -3.88 -4.43 -16.24
C THR A 83 -2.56 -4.92 -16.85
N HIS A 84 -1.45 -4.83 -16.12
CA HIS A 84 -0.10 -5.16 -16.62
C HIS A 84 0.59 -6.18 -15.73
N ALA A 85 1.33 -7.12 -16.33
CA ALA A 85 2.22 -8.01 -15.60
C ALA A 85 3.48 -7.25 -15.14
N GLY A 86 4.07 -7.67 -14.02
CA GLY A 86 5.21 -6.98 -13.41
C GLY A 86 5.08 -6.91 -11.89
N SER A 87 5.83 -5.99 -11.28
CA SER A 87 5.74 -5.72 -9.85
C SER A 87 5.13 -4.34 -9.63
N ILE A 88 4.14 -4.26 -8.75
CA ILE A 88 3.65 -3.02 -8.15
C ILE A 88 4.01 -3.06 -6.68
N GLU A 89 4.38 -1.93 -6.09
CA GLU A 89 4.66 -1.84 -4.66
C GLU A 89 3.49 -1.19 -3.92
N PHE A 90 3.47 -1.39 -2.60
CA PHE A 90 2.67 -0.59 -1.70
C PHE A 90 3.48 -0.15 -0.51
N ALA A 91 3.16 1.03 0.01
CA ALA A 91 3.90 1.65 1.11
C ALA A 91 2.98 2.44 2.04
N CYS A 92 3.47 2.70 3.26
CA CYS A 92 2.91 3.70 4.16
C CYS A 92 3.74 4.97 4.04
N LEU A 93 3.12 6.07 3.62
CA LEU A 93 3.82 7.33 3.32
C LEU A 93 3.69 8.38 4.43
N GLN A 94 3.09 7.99 5.56
CA GLN A 94 3.19 8.72 6.82
C GLN A 94 4.66 9.03 7.14
N PRO A 95 5.00 10.26 7.58
CA PRO A 95 6.38 10.66 7.80
C PRO A 95 7.19 9.67 8.65
N GLY A 96 8.29 9.16 8.10
CA GLY A 96 9.20 8.22 8.77
C GLY A 96 8.83 6.74 8.63
N HIS A 97 7.61 6.40 8.23
CA HIS A 97 7.16 5.00 8.13
C HIS A 97 7.78 4.30 6.91
N PHE A 98 7.83 5.00 5.77
CA PHE A 98 8.46 4.50 4.54
C PHE A 98 9.95 4.24 4.75
N GLU A 99 10.66 5.17 5.39
CA GLU A 99 12.08 5.08 5.71
C GLU A 99 12.38 3.96 6.73
N ALA A 100 11.45 3.70 7.66
CA ALA A 100 11.50 2.54 8.57
C ALA A 100 11.25 1.19 7.86
N GLY A 101 10.98 1.23 6.55
CA GLY A 101 10.82 0.05 5.70
C GLY A 101 9.39 -0.48 5.62
N MET A 102 8.38 0.34 5.90
CA MET A 102 6.97 -0.04 5.75
C MET A 102 6.57 -0.06 4.27
N ARG A 103 6.91 -1.18 3.61
CA ARG A 103 6.65 -1.46 2.20
C ARG A 103 6.32 -2.94 1.98
N GLY A 104 5.62 -3.20 0.88
CA GLY A 104 5.33 -4.54 0.37
C GLY A 104 5.17 -4.52 -1.15
N ALA A 105 4.95 -5.68 -1.74
CA ALA A 105 4.85 -5.83 -3.19
C ALA A 105 3.69 -6.72 -3.62
N VAL A 106 3.13 -6.38 -4.77
CA VAL A 106 2.18 -7.19 -5.54
C VAL A 106 2.89 -7.67 -6.80
N GLN A 107 3.18 -8.97 -6.86
CA GLN A 107 3.67 -9.61 -8.07
C GLN A 107 2.50 -9.95 -8.97
N VAL A 108 2.38 -9.25 -10.09
CA VAL A 108 1.39 -9.52 -11.13
C VAL A 108 2.00 -10.50 -12.13
N ARG A 109 1.49 -11.73 -12.14
CA ARG A 109 1.90 -12.77 -13.08
C ARG A 109 1.24 -12.51 -14.44
N GLY A 110 2.00 -12.72 -15.50
CA GLY A 110 1.43 -12.82 -16.85
C GLY A 110 0.62 -14.10 -17.00
N ASN A 111 -0.33 -14.10 -17.93
CA ASN A 111 -1.03 -15.33 -18.30
C ASN A 111 0.01 -16.36 -18.77
N LYS A 112 -0.10 -17.61 -18.31
CA LYS A 112 0.64 -18.71 -18.92
C LYS A 112 0.20 -18.83 -20.37
N SER A 113 1.15 -18.70 -21.30
CA SER A 113 0.97 -19.06 -22.70
C SER A 113 0.68 -20.55 -22.85
#